data_AF-A0AAU8J0Y4-F1
#
_entry.id   AF-A0AAU8J0Y4-F1
#
_cell.length_a   1.000
_cell.length_b   1.000
_cell.length_c   1.000
_cell.angle_alpha   90.00
_cell.angle_beta   90.00
_cell.angle_gamma   90.00
#
_symmetry.space_group_name_H-M   'P 1'
#
loop_
_entity.id
_entity.type
_entity.pdbx_description
1 polymer ?
#
loop_
_entity_poly.entity_id
_entity_poly.type
_entity_poly.pdbx_seq_one_letter_code
_entity_poly.pdbx_strand_id
1 'polypeptide(L)'
;MIRRNRRQPWTPPPPGSDVKVPDSLHALIEILAEEAHDNWARQRLSEGWRYGPRLSRRRRTHPLLIPYSALTHEQQEADRVVAMGSVKVILRHGYTLQEPGGR
;
A
#
# COMPACT_ATOMS: atom_id res chain seq x y z
N MET A 1 -7.87 2.56 -43.74
CA MET A 1 -6.62 2.94 -43.03
C MET A 1 -6.83 2.71 -41.53
N ILE A 2 -6.23 1.68 -40.93
CA ILE A 2 -6.38 1.37 -39.50
C ILE A 2 -5.29 2.12 -38.73
N ARG A 3 -5.67 3.13 -37.92
CA ARG A 3 -4.75 3.80 -37.01
C ARG A 3 -4.36 2.81 -35.92
N ARG A 4 -3.17 2.22 -36.02
CA ARG A 4 -2.55 1.43 -34.95
C ARG A 4 -2.33 2.36 -33.76
N ASN A 5 -3.17 2.25 -32.73
CA ASN A 5 -2.98 2.93 -31.47
C ASN A 5 -1.76 2.32 -30.76
N ARG A 6 -0.56 2.87 -31.03
CA ARG A 6 0.67 2.52 -30.31
C ARG A 6 0.54 3.06 -28.89
N ARG A 7 0.12 2.22 -27.95
CA ARG A 7 0.23 2.52 -26.51
C ARG A 7 1.70 2.81 -26.23
N GLN A 8 2.03 4.07 -25.96
CA GLN A 8 3.39 4.44 -25.54
C GLN A 8 3.62 3.93 -24.11
N PRO A 9 4.87 3.59 -23.75
CA PRO A 9 5.23 3.31 -22.36
C PRO A 9 4.84 4.51 -21.49
N TRP A 10 4.04 4.27 -20.45
CA TRP A 10 3.70 5.28 -19.46
C TRP A 10 4.72 5.23 -18.33
N THR A 11 5.37 6.36 -18.08
CA THR A 11 6.24 6.55 -16.93
C THR A 11 5.49 7.43 -15.92
N PRO A 12 5.13 6.93 -14.73
CA PRO A 12 4.55 7.78 -13.70
C PRO A 12 5.57 8.85 -13.30
N PRO A 13 5.12 10.08 -12.96
CA PRO A 13 5.98 11.04 -12.30
C PRO A 13 6.46 10.45 -10.95
N PRO A 14 7.67 10.82 -10.48
CA PRO A 14 8.16 10.35 -9.20
C PRO A 14 7.16 10.73 -8.08
N PRO A 15 6.82 9.80 -7.18
CA PRO A 15 5.84 10.05 -6.14
C PRO A 15 6.37 11.06 -5.13
N GLY A 16 5.85 12.29 -5.17
CA GLY A 16 5.97 13.30 -4.11
C GLY A 16 7.36 13.44 -3.49
N SER A 17 8.41 13.41 -4.31
CA SER A 17 9.83 13.42 -3.88
C SER A 17 10.20 14.64 -3.02
N ASP A 18 9.37 15.68 -3.06
CA ASP A 18 9.68 17.02 -2.60
C ASP A 18 9.07 17.31 -1.22
N VAL A 19 8.17 16.43 -0.74
CA VAL A 19 7.48 16.60 0.53
C VAL A 19 8.10 15.69 1.60
N LYS A 20 8.67 16.32 2.62
CA LYS A 20 9.15 15.64 3.83
C LYS A 20 7.94 15.30 4.70
N VAL A 21 7.84 14.04 5.10
CA VAL A 21 6.86 13.59 6.08
C VAL A 21 7.44 13.81 7.47
N PRO A 22 6.73 14.50 8.39
CA PRO A 22 7.15 14.62 9.78
C PRO A 22 7.20 13.26 10.49
N ASP A 23 8.16 13.08 11.40
CA ASP A 23 8.32 11.83 12.16
C ASP A 23 7.07 11.47 12.98
N SER A 24 6.29 12.47 13.43
CA SER A 24 5.02 12.25 14.12
C SER A 24 3.97 11.52 13.28
N LEU A 25 4.12 11.48 11.95
CA LEU A 25 3.20 10.74 11.08
C LEU A 25 3.66 9.30 10.81
N HIS A 26 4.83 8.87 11.28
CA HIS A 26 5.31 7.50 11.06
C HIS A 26 4.38 6.45 11.69
N ALA A 27 3.87 6.70 12.90
CA ALA A 27 2.89 5.81 13.52
C ALA A 27 1.60 5.71 12.70
N LEU A 28 1.12 6.83 12.15
CA LEU A 28 -0.03 6.84 11.25
C LEU A 28 0.25 6.06 9.96
N ILE A 29 1.46 6.15 9.41
CA ILE A 29 1.84 5.42 8.19
C ILE A 29 1.82 3.91 8.43
N GLU A 30 2.30 3.43 9.57
CA GLU A 30 2.21 1.99 9.91
C GLU A 30 0.76 1.54 10.04
N ILE A 31 -0.10 2.35 10.69
CA ILE A 31 -1.54 2.06 10.79
C ILE A 31 -2.18 1.98 9.39
N LEU A 32 -1.85 2.92 8.50
CA LEU A 32 -2.36 2.93 7.13
C LEU A 32 -1.85 1.73 6.31
N ALA A 33 -0.61 1.30 6.55
CA ALA A 33 -0.04 0.14 5.88
C ALA A 33 -0.71 -1.17 6.35
N GLU A 34 -0.94 -1.32 7.65
CA GLU A 34 -1.69 -2.44 8.21
C GLU A 34 -3.13 -2.50 7.67
N GLU A 35 -3.84 -1.37 7.65
CA GLU A 35 -5.19 -1.30 7.07
C GLU A 35 -5.21 -1.60 5.55
N ALA A 36 -4.19 -1.19 4.81
CA ALA A 36 -4.06 -1.52 3.39
C ALA A 36 -3.92 -3.04 3.19
N HIS A 37 -3.05 -3.68 3.99
CA HIS A 37 -2.86 -5.13 3.98
C HIS A 37 -4.14 -5.87 4.35
N ASP A 38 -4.81 -5.45 5.43
CA ASP A 38 -6.05 -6.06 5.89
C ASP A 38 -7.17 -5.95 4.85
N ASN A 39 -7.27 -4.81 4.16
CA ASN A 39 -8.22 -4.64 3.06
C ASN A 39 -7.92 -5.58 1.88
N TRP A 40 -6.65 -5.69 1.48
CA TRP A 40 -6.23 -6.65 0.47
C TRP A 40 -6.54 -8.10 0.90
N ALA A 41 -6.24 -8.46 2.14
CA ALA A 41 -6.47 -9.78 2.69
C ALA A 41 -7.97 -10.11 2.74
N ARG A 42 -8.80 -9.19 3.24
CA ARG A 42 -10.27 -9.31 3.26
C ARG A 42 -10.83 -9.56 1.86
N GLN A 43 -10.39 -8.81 0.86
CA GLN A 43 -10.81 -9.01 -0.53
C GLN A 43 -10.37 -10.38 -1.07
N ARG A 44 -9.13 -10.79 -0.82
CA ARG A 44 -8.64 -12.10 -1.30
C ARG A 44 -9.40 -13.25 -0.63
N LEU A 45 -9.65 -13.16 0.67
CA LEU A 45 -10.43 -14.16 1.39
C LEU A 45 -11.86 -14.26 0.84
N SER A 46 -12.52 -13.13 0.52
CA SER A 46 -13.86 -13.14 -0.08
C SER A 46 -13.89 -13.73 -1.49
N GLU A 47 -12.80 -13.60 -2.25
CA GLU A 47 -12.59 -14.26 -3.55
C GLU A 47 -12.23 -15.76 -3.42
N GLY A 48 -12.22 -16.32 -2.21
CA GLY A 48 -11.91 -17.72 -1.93
C GLY A 48 -10.42 -18.05 -1.95
N TRP A 49 -9.55 -17.05 -1.79
CA TRP A 49 -8.15 -17.30 -1.49
C TRP A 49 -7.97 -17.72 -0.04
N ARG A 50 -6.87 -18.42 0.23
CA ARG A 50 -6.45 -18.83 1.56
C ARG A 50 -4.95 -18.74 1.72
N TYR A 51 -4.50 -18.81 2.97
CA TYR A 51 -3.07 -18.98 3.24
C TYR A 51 -2.51 -20.22 2.55
N GLY A 52 -1.27 -20.11 2.07
CA GLY A 52 -0.45 -21.25 1.71
C GLY A 52 0.99 -20.81 1.48
N PRO A 53 1.98 -21.71 1.65
CA PRO A 53 3.41 -21.34 1.70
C PRO A 53 3.96 -20.77 0.39
N ARG A 54 3.20 -20.88 -0.71
CA ARG A 54 3.55 -20.33 -2.02
C ARG A 54 2.31 -19.80 -2.72
N LEU A 55 2.52 -18.80 -3.57
CA LEU A 55 1.49 -18.28 -4.46
C LEU A 55 1.03 -19.37 -5.44
N SER A 56 -0.27 -19.65 -5.49
CA SER A 56 -0.87 -20.52 -6.48
C SER A 56 -2.23 -19.99 -6.91
N ARG A 57 -2.34 -19.55 -8.15
CA ARG A 57 -3.63 -19.10 -8.73
C ARG A 57 -4.62 -20.26 -8.84
N ARG A 58 -4.13 -21.44 -9.24
CA ARG A 58 -4.96 -22.67 -9.37
C ARG A 58 -5.56 -23.10 -8.03
N ARG A 59 -4.77 -23.08 -6.95
CA ARG A 59 -5.23 -23.47 -5.61
C ARG A 59 -5.76 -22.29 -4.79
N ARG A 60 -5.75 -21.08 -5.35
CA ARG A 60 -6.02 -19.81 -4.67
C ARG A 60 -5.29 -19.68 -3.33
N THR A 61 -3.98 -19.90 -3.33
CA THR A 61 -3.14 -19.74 -2.13
C THR A 61 -2.21 -18.54 -2.26
N HIS A 62 -2.02 -17.78 -1.18
CA HIS A 62 -1.06 -16.68 -1.12
C HIS A 62 -0.29 -16.71 0.22
N PRO A 63 1.05 -16.57 0.23
CA PRO A 63 1.84 -16.64 1.47
C PRO A 63 1.60 -15.46 2.39
N LEU A 64 1.27 -14.29 1.83
CA LEU A 64 1.02 -13.07 2.61
C LEU A 64 -0.38 -13.03 3.26
N LEU A 65 -1.23 -14.05 3.10
CA LEU A 65 -2.52 -14.11 3.81
C LEU A 65 -2.32 -14.52 5.27
N ILE A 66 -1.61 -13.69 6.02
CA ILE A 66 -1.29 -13.77 7.45
C ILE A 66 -1.41 -12.36 8.05
N PRO A 67 -1.45 -12.20 9.39
CA PRO A 67 -1.50 -10.87 10.01
C PRO A 67 -0.32 -9.99 9.57
N TYR A 68 -0.56 -8.69 9.41
CA TYR A 68 0.46 -7.71 8.98
C TYR A 68 1.71 -7.77 9.88
N SER A 69 1.52 -7.88 11.19
CA SER A 69 2.59 -8.01 12.18
C SER A 69 3.46 -9.27 12.04
N ALA A 70 3.01 -10.28 11.30
CA ALA A 70 3.75 -11.51 11.03
C ALA A 70 4.53 -11.49 9.70
N LEU A 71 4.38 -10.41 8.91
CA LEU A 71 5.16 -10.21 7.69
C LEU A 71 6.60 -9.82 8.00
N THR A 72 7.50 -10.08 7.06
CA THR A 72 8.86 -9.53 7.13
C THR A 72 8.85 -8.02 6.85
N HIS A 73 9.89 -7.30 7.28
CA HIS A 73 10.03 -5.88 6.97
C HIS A 73 9.96 -5.59 5.46
N GLU A 74 10.57 -6.46 4.64
CA GLU A 74 10.53 -6.34 3.18
C GLU A 74 9.12 -6.53 2.61
N GLN A 75 8.32 -7.44 3.18
CA GLN A 75 6.95 -7.67 2.75
C GLN A 75 6.03 -6.50 3.12
N GLN A 76 6.23 -5.91 4.29
CA GLN A 76 5.51 -4.73 4.76
C GLN A 76 5.82 -3.47 3.95
N GLU A 77 6.99 -3.41 3.32
CA GLU A 77 7.47 -2.22 2.60
C GLU A 77 6.53 -1.81 1.46
N ALA A 78 5.90 -2.78 0.78
CA ALA A 78 4.96 -2.48 -0.28
C ALA A 78 3.77 -1.64 0.23
N ASP A 79 3.19 -2.03 1.36
CA ASP A 79 2.08 -1.31 1.99
C ASP A 79 2.54 0.05 2.55
N ARG A 80 3.74 0.11 3.15
CA ARG A 80 4.34 1.37 3.63
C ARG A 80 4.55 2.38 2.51
N VAL A 81 5.05 1.95 1.36
CA VAL A 81 5.26 2.83 0.19
C VAL A 81 3.94 3.44 -0.26
N VAL A 82 2.86 2.65 -0.29
CA VAL A 82 1.53 3.14 -0.65
C VAL A 82 0.97 4.09 0.40
N ALA A 83 1.09 3.75 1.69
CA ALA A 83 0.66 4.60 2.80
C ALA A 83 1.42 5.95 2.81
N MET A 84 2.75 5.91 2.74
CA MET A 84 3.64 7.06 2.67
C MET A 84 3.32 7.95 1.46
N GLY A 85 3.09 7.36 0.29
CA GLY A 85 2.67 8.08 -0.92
C GLY A 85 1.36 8.84 -0.70
N SER A 86 0.40 8.22 -0.03
CA SER A 86 -0.89 8.84 0.29
C SER A 86 -0.73 10.02 1.24
N VAL A 87 0.06 9.88 2.31
CA VAL A 87 0.38 10.98 3.24
C VAL A 87 1.07 12.13 2.53
N LYS A 88 2.05 11.86 1.67
CA LYS A 88 2.74 12.88 0.89
C LYS A 88 1.81 13.67 -0.02
N VAL A 89 0.83 13.01 -0.64
CA VAL A 89 -0.19 13.69 -1.46
C VAL A 89 -1.01 14.65 -0.61
N ILE A 90 -1.50 14.20 0.55
CA ILE A 90 -2.27 15.03 1.49
C ILE A 90 -1.48 16.30 1.85
N LEU A 91 -0.23 16.13 2.29
CA LEU A 91 0.65 17.24 2.67
C LEU A 91 0.99 18.17 1.49
N ARG A 92 1.25 17.62 0.30
CA ARG A 92 1.52 18.40 -0.92
C ARG A 92 0.38 19.35 -1.29
N HIS A 93 -0.85 18.97 -0.97
CA HIS A 93 -2.04 19.76 -1.26
C HIS A 93 -2.43 20.73 -0.12
N GLY A 94 -1.57 20.90 0.90
CA GLY A 94 -1.76 21.88 1.97
C GLY A 94 -2.69 21.41 3.10
N TYR A 95 -3.09 20.13 3.10
CA TYR A 95 -3.79 19.55 4.23
C TYR A 95 -2.81 19.28 5.38
N THR A 96 -3.32 19.43 6.59
CA THR A 96 -2.57 19.15 7.82
C THR A 96 -3.11 17.88 8.47
N LEU A 97 -2.22 16.98 8.88
CA LEU A 97 -2.54 15.83 9.72
C LEU A 97 -1.99 16.11 11.12
N GLN A 98 -2.85 16.00 12.12
CA GLN A 98 -2.49 16.20 13.53
C GLN A 98 -2.79 14.91 14.27
N GLU A 99 -1.86 14.47 15.11
CA GLU A 99 -2.17 13.43 16.09
C GLU A 99 -3.31 13.93 17.00
N PRO A 100 -4.21 13.05 17.45
CA PRO A 100 -5.16 13.42 18.48
C PRO A 100 -4.37 13.97 19.67
N GLY A 101 -4.61 15.23 20.05
CA GLY A 101 -3.93 15.85 21.19
C GLY A 101 -4.02 14.92 22.40
N GLY A 102 -2.85 14.59 22.96
CA GLY A 102 -2.58 13.55 23.98
C GLY A 102 -3.80 12.95 24.68
N ARG A 103 -3.94 11.62 24.57
CA ARG A 103 -4.69 10.83 25.55
C ARG A 103 -3.87 10.63 26.81
#